data_AF-A0A6N8EP18-F1
#
_entry.id   AF-A0A6N8EP18-F1
#
_cell.length_a   1.000
_cell.length_b   1.000
_cell.length_c   1.000
_cell.angle_alpha   90.00
_cell.angle_beta   90.00
_cell.angle_gamma   90.00
#
_symmetry.space_group_name_H-M   'P 1'
#
loop_
_entity.id
_entity.type
_entity.pdbx_description
1 polymer ?
#
loop_
_entity_poly.entity_id
_entity_poly.type
_entity_poly.pdbx_seq_one_letter_code
_entity_poly.pdbx_strand_id
1 'polypeptide(L)'
;MSVRRGRRLPPSKRERISSWSARRSPTRSRSRGSLPASCNPTEREVIGVLIVSVDGGQTKTAVELLDESGRLLEEWMLPPIIHYAKPGGLRSYSKIAAEVCERLNERVTGVGTSVDADVGPPVSICFSLSGYHGDVAAIPKAIRKAMSGRRFELASLKVVPDYWGNWYAATRGGPGLVIISGGGTVAYGKNAAGRELRLGGWGHQLGDEGSGYWIGLAALKSALRAQAGLEPPTGLARPVLRALKGEEESVLLARCYSGEITDQDLALLVPLVNELAEGQDRAALRIMQAAAGHLCELAVAARRQLGDVPVYLSGGVFKASRLMHELEAALGEAGLAGCTEVSSVRPAEGIFLLALKGAERQQGPEPS
;
A
#
# COMPACT_ATOMS: atom_id res chain seq x y z
N MET A 1 -70.65 25.00 -31.75
CA MET A 1 -70.12 26.33 -32.11
C MET A 1 -68.67 26.44 -31.63
N SER A 2 -67.74 26.71 -32.57
CA SER A 2 -66.38 27.34 -32.46
C SER A 2 -65.42 26.91 -31.33
N VAL A 3 -64.30 26.18 -31.52
CA VAL A 3 -63.00 26.43 -32.23
C VAL A 3 -62.06 27.49 -31.61
N ARG A 4 -60.90 27.04 -31.06
CA ARG A 4 -59.48 27.48 -31.32
C ARG A 4 -58.50 26.68 -30.43
N ARG A 5 -57.67 25.76 -30.97
CA ARG A 5 -56.20 25.84 -31.29
C ARG A 5 -55.35 26.45 -30.15
N GLY A 6 -54.26 25.90 -29.61
CA GLY A 6 -53.34 24.81 -29.99
C GLY A 6 -51.87 25.31 -29.88
N ARG A 7 -50.99 24.63 -29.11
CA ARG A 7 -49.49 24.67 -29.14
C ARG A 7 -48.96 23.58 -28.18
N ARG A 8 -48.63 22.36 -28.66
CA ARG A 8 -47.32 21.81 -29.09
C ARG A 8 -46.19 21.85 -28.04
N LEU A 9 -45.90 20.67 -27.47
CA LEU A 9 -44.66 20.27 -26.78
C LEU A 9 -43.63 19.75 -27.80
N PRO A 10 -42.31 19.95 -27.62
CA PRO A 10 -41.27 19.21 -28.34
C PRO A 10 -40.50 18.22 -27.43
N PRO A 11 -39.72 17.30 -28.03
CA PRO A 11 -39.46 15.96 -27.49
C PRO A 11 -38.12 15.79 -26.76
N SER A 12 -38.00 14.66 -26.07
CA SER A 12 -36.78 14.10 -25.48
C SER A 12 -35.65 13.92 -26.50
N LYS A 13 -34.40 14.15 -26.07
CA LYS A 13 -33.20 13.77 -26.85
C LYS A 13 -32.09 13.21 -25.96
N ARG A 14 -31.76 11.95 -26.25
CA ARG A 14 -30.48 11.28 -26.03
C ARG A 14 -29.37 11.91 -26.89
N GLU A 15 -28.14 11.76 -26.42
CA GLU A 15 -26.85 11.69 -27.15
C GLU A 15 -26.52 12.74 -28.21
N ARG A 16 -25.41 13.47 -28.00
CA ARG A 16 -24.19 13.40 -28.83
C ARG A 16 -23.18 14.44 -28.34
N ILE A 17 -22.05 13.93 -27.86
CA ILE A 17 -20.80 14.66 -27.67
C ILE A 17 -20.17 14.85 -29.06
N SER A 18 -19.82 16.09 -29.42
CA SER A 18 -18.97 16.36 -30.59
C SER A 18 -17.94 17.46 -30.31
N SER A 19 -16.68 17.08 -30.49
CA SER A 19 -15.57 17.82 -31.10
C SER A 19 -15.11 19.14 -30.47
N TRP A 20 -13.91 19.11 -29.87
CA TRP A 20 -12.99 20.24 -29.86
C TRP A 20 -11.71 19.91 -30.65
N SER A 21 -11.66 20.52 -31.84
CA SER A 21 -10.52 21.17 -32.51
C SER A 21 -9.09 20.60 -32.37
N ALA A 22 -8.68 19.86 -33.40
CA ALA A 22 -7.30 19.74 -33.86
C ALA A 22 -6.82 21.04 -34.54
N ARG A 23 -5.58 21.46 -34.28
CA ARG A 23 -4.81 22.38 -35.14
C ARG A 23 -3.90 21.56 -36.07
N ARG A 24 -4.06 21.76 -37.39
CA ARG A 24 -3.05 21.49 -38.44
C ARG A 24 -2.38 22.84 -38.78
N SER A 25 -1.16 23.01 -39.29
CA SER A 25 -0.38 22.38 -40.39
C SER A 25 1.05 23.08 -40.37
N PRO A 26 2.06 22.80 -41.23
CA PRO A 26 1.99 22.17 -42.55
C PRO A 26 3.05 21.13 -42.94
N THR A 27 2.64 20.41 -43.98
CA THR A 27 3.28 19.38 -44.80
C THR A 27 4.54 19.84 -45.54
N ARG A 28 5.53 18.94 -45.63
CA ARG A 28 6.44 18.84 -46.79
C ARG A 28 6.57 17.38 -47.26
N SER A 29 6.89 17.27 -48.55
CA SER A 29 6.63 16.21 -49.53
C SER A 29 7.30 14.85 -49.33
N ARG A 30 6.64 13.83 -49.90
CA ARG A 30 7.11 12.45 -50.14
C ARG A 30 8.41 12.37 -50.94
N SER A 31 9.27 11.41 -50.61
CA SER A 31 9.97 10.59 -51.61
C SER A 31 10.00 9.13 -51.16
N ARG A 32 9.80 8.22 -52.12
CA ARG A 32 9.82 6.76 -51.96
C ARG A 32 11.28 6.33 -51.86
N GLY A 33 11.65 5.65 -50.77
CA GLY A 33 12.91 4.95 -50.60
C GLY A 33 12.63 3.58 -50.00
N SER A 34 13.13 2.57 -50.68
CA SER A 34 13.07 1.13 -50.40
C SER A 34 13.42 0.73 -48.96
N LEU A 35 12.72 -0.30 -48.46
CA LEU A 35 13.10 -1.09 -47.29
C LEU A 35 14.54 -1.63 -47.43
N PRO A 36 15.26 -1.77 -46.31
CA PRO A 36 15.99 -2.98 -46.04
C PRO A 36 15.34 -3.72 -44.85
N ALA A 37 14.95 -4.96 -45.13
CA ALA A 37 14.65 -5.94 -44.11
C ALA A 37 15.95 -6.29 -43.37
N SER A 38 15.99 -6.01 -42.06
CA SER A 38 16.74 -6.81 -41.10
C SER A 38 16.17 -6.57 -39.71
N CYS A 39 15.04 -7.21 -39.41
CA CYS A 39 14.75 -7.54 -38.02
C CYS A 39 15.79 -8.56 -37.61
N ASN A 40 16.87 -8.11 -36.96
CA ASN A 40 17.71 -9.02 -36.19
C ASN A 40 16.82 -9.64 -35.10
N PRO A 41 16.80 -10.97 -34.95
CA PRO A 41 16.19 -11.59 -33.79
C PRO A 41 17.00 -11.15 -32.56
N THR A 42 16.39 -10.23 -31.82
CA THR A 42 16.59 -9.92 -30.40
C THR A 42 17.74 -10.66 -29.72
N GLU A 43 18.79 -9.93 -29.35
CA GLU A 43 19.66 -10.32 -28.24
C GLU A 43 18.74 -10.67 -27.06
N ARG A 44 18.65 -11.95 -26.71
CA ARG A 44 17.97 -12.37 -25.48
C ARG A 44 18.84 -11.86 -24.34
N GLU A 45 18.35 -10.82 -23.67
CA GLU A 45 18.93 -10.28 -22.44
C GLU A 45 19.10 -11.45 -21.45
N VAL A 46 20.34 -11.75 -21.06
CA VAL A 46 20.63 -12.83 -20.11
C VAL A 46 20.23 -12.31 -18.74
N ILE A 47 19.08 -12.77 -18.24
CA ILE A 47 18.62 -12.44 -16.89
C ILE A 47 19.45 -13.24 -15.89
N GLY A 48 20.24 -12.58 -15.04
CA GLY A 48 21.07 -13.24 -14.03
C GLY A 48 20.27 -13.87 -12.89
N VAL A 49 19.25 -13.15 -12.39
CA VAL A 49 18.36 -13.61 -11.30
C VAL A 49 16.96 -13.01 -11.47
N LEU A 50 15.92 -13.80 -11.18
CA LEU A 50 14.54 -13.30 -11.07
C LEU A 50 14.24 -12.88 -9.63
N ILE A 51 13.66 -11.70 -9.47
CA ILE A 51 13.30 -11.15 -8.17
C ILE A 51 11.79 -11.19 -7.99
N VAL A 52 11.33 -11.70 -6.84
CA VAL A 52 9.91 -11.75 -6.49
C VAL A 52 9.67 -10.97 -5.21
N SER A 53 8.85 -9.94 -5.33
CA SER A 53 8.39 -9.10 -4.24
C SER A 53 6.96 -9.46 -3.89
N VAL A 54 6.71 -9.92 -2.66
CA VAL A 54 5.36 -10.20 -2.17
C VAL A 54 5.02 -9.19 -1.06
N ASP A 55 4.10 -8.27 -1.35
CA ASP A 55 3.55 -7.29 -0.41
C ASP A 55 2.19 -7.79 0.11
N GLY A 56 2.21 -8.49 1.24
CA GLY A 56 1.05 -9.12 1.84
C GLY A 56 0.38 -8.25 2.90
N GLY A 57 -0.66 -7.52 2.53
CA GLY A 57 -1.48 -6.72 3.43
C GLY A 57 -2.81 -7.39 3.81
N GLN A 58 -3.54 -6.77 4.75
CA GLN A 58 -4.87 -7.24 5.18
C GLN A 58 -6.01 -6.84 4.22
N THR A 59 -5.73 -5.94 3.27
CA THR A 59 -6.67 -5.54 2.20
C THR A 59 -6.42 -6.32 0.91
N LYS A 60 -5.15 -6.51 0.56
CA LYS A 60 -4.72 -7.17 -0.67
C LYS A 60 -3.31 -7.71 -0.50
N THR A 61 -2.95 -8.71 -1.30
CA THR A 61 -1.57 -9.17 -1.44
C THR A 61 -1.11 -8.93 -2.87
N ALA A 62 -0.12 -8.07 -3.08
CA ALA A 62 0.46 -7.82 -4.42
C ALA A 62 1.73 -8.64 -4.60
N VAL A 63 1.91 -9.20 -5.80
CA VAL A 63 3.13 -9.92 -6.17
C VAL A 63 3.68 -9.33 -7.45
N GLU A 64 4.93 -8.88 -7.40
CA GLU A 64 5.67 -8.38 -8.54
C GLU A 64 6.83 -9.36 -8.84
N LEU A 65 6.93 -9.81 -10.09
CA LEU A 65 8.06 -10.53 -10.65
C LEU A 65 8.89 -9.55 -11.49
N LEU A 66 10.16 -9.40 -11.16
CA LEU A 66 11.09 -8.45 -11.76
C LEU A 66 12.37 -9.14 -12.20
N ASP A 67 13.12 -8.51 -13.10
CA ASP A 67 14.53 -8.84 -13.31
C ASP A 67 15.44 -8.13 -12.30
N GLU A 68 16.74 -8.39 -12.35
CA GLU A 68 17.75 -7.81 -11.45
C GLU A 68 17.91 -6.29 -11.59
N SER A 69 17.50 -5.72 -12.72
CA SER A 69 17.51 -4.26 -12.94
C SER A 69 16.31 -3.55 -12.30
N GLY A 70 15.33 -4.32 -11.80
CA GLY A 70 14.07 -3.81 -11.27
C GLY A 70 12.99 -3.58 -12.34
N ARG A 71 13.17 -4.11 -13.56
CA ARG A 71 12.13 -4.05 -14.59
C ARG A 71 11.02 -5.04 -14.26
N LEU A 72 9.78 -4.55 -14.17
CA LEU A 72 8.60 -5.38 -13.94
C LEU A 72 8.36 -6.30 -15.16
N LEU A 73 8.34 -7.60 -14.90
CA LEU A 73 8.03 -8.63 -15.90
C LEU A 73 6.57 -9.07 -15.81
N GLU A 74 6.05 -9.22 -14.59
CA GLU A 74 4.66 -9.61 -14.32
C GLU A 74 4.22 -9.08 -12.96
N GLU A 75 2.94 -8.68 -12.84
CA GLU A 75 2.29 -8.36 -11.58
C GLU A 75 0.98 -9.15 -11.47
N TRP A 76 0.69 -9.69 -10.30
CA TRP A 76 -0.61 -10.29 -10.01
C TRP A 76 -1.04 -10.06 -8.56
N MET A 77 -2.35 -10.21 -8.33
CA MET A 77 -2.98 -9.97 -7.04
C MET A 77 -3.45 -11.28 -6.44
N LEU A 78 -3.20 -11.43 -5.14
CA LEU A 78 -3.66 -12.55 -4.31
C LEU A 78 -4.59 -12.04 -3.20
N PRO A 79 -5.41 -12.92 -2.59
CA PRO A 79 -6.26 -12.56 -1.47
C PRO A 79 -5.48 -11.91 -0.30
N PRO A 80 -6.15 -11.11 0.54
CA PRO A 80 -5.53 -10.52 1.72
C PRO A 80 -5.04 -11.54 2.73
N ILE A 81 -4.04 -11.14 3.51
CA ILE A 81 -3.59 -11.88 4.69
C ILE A 81 -4.65 -11.79 5.79
N ILE A 82 -4.92 -12.95 6.40
CA ILE A 82 -5.66 -13.03 7.65
C ILE A 82 -4.63 -13.14 8.77
N HIS A 83 -4.71 -12.24 9.76
CA HIS A 83 -3.82 -12.27 10.93
C HIS A 83 -3.70 -13.69 11.50
N TYR A 84 -2.47 -14.16 11.78
CA TYR A 84 -2.21 -15.58 12.08
C TYR A 84 -3.01 -16.13 13.27
N ALA A 85 -3.36 -15.26 14.22
CA ALA A 85 -4.15 -15.61 15.41
C ALA A 85 -5.66 -15.75 15.14
N LYS A 86 -6.17 -15.29 13.99
CA LYS A 86 -7.59 -15.49 13.62
C LYS A 86 -7.79 -16.92 13.09
N PRO A 87 -9.00 -17.50 13.16
CA PRO A 87 -9.30 -18.80 12.58
C PRO A 87 -8.87 -18.89 11.11
N GLY A 88 -8.08 -19.90 10.76
CA GLY A 88 -7.52 -20.05 9.40
C GLY A 88 -6.40 -19.07 9.03
N GLY A 89 -5.98 -18.19 9.94
CA GLY A 89 -4.97 -17.15 9.72
C GLY A 89 -3.65 -17.70 9.21
N LEU A 90 -3.03 -18.65 9.93
CA LEU A 90 -1.77 -19.27 9.49
C LEU A 90 -1.86 -19.95 8.12
N ARG A 91 -3.03 -20.50 7.76
CA ARG A 91 -3.26 -21.10 6.43
C ARG A 91 -3.24 -20.06 5.31
N SER A 92 -3.62 -18.81 5.58
CA SER A 92 -3.57 -17.74 4.58
C SER A 92 -2.13 -17.49 4.08
N TYR A 93 -1.14 -17.47 4.98
CA TYR A 93 0.28 -17.33 4.65
C TYR A 93 0.78 -18.46 3.75
N SER A 94 0.46 -19.72 4.10
CA SER A 94 0.84 -20.88 3.29
C SER A 94 0.17 -20.87 1.92
N LYS A 95 -1.10 -20.43 1.84
CA LYS A 95 -1.86 -20.36 0.59
C LYS A 95 -1.25 -19.35 -0.37
N ILE A 96 -0.90 -18.15 0.13
CA ILE A 96 -0.19 -17.13 -0.65
C ILE A 96 1.13 -17.69 -1.20
N ALA A 97 1.94 -18.32 -0.35
CA ALA A 97 3.21 -18.91 -0.79
C ALA A 97 3.03 -20.04 -1.81
N ALA A 98 2.00 -20.88 -1.65
CA ALA A 98 1.69 -21.94 -2.61
C ALA A 98 1.28 -21.38 -3.98
N GLU A 99 0.43 -20.35 -4.02
CA GLU A 99 -0.01 -19.71 -5.27
C GLU A 99 1.16 -18.99 -5.96
N VAL A 100 2.06 -18.33 -5.20
CA VAL A 100 3.31 -17.77 -5.75
C VAL A 100 4.17 -18.89 -6.33
N CYS A 101 4.35 -20.01 -5.62
CA CYS A 101 5.14 -21.13 -6.10
C CYS A 101 4.58 -21.74 -7.39
N GLU A 102 3.26 -21.92 -7.46
CA GLU A 102 2.57 -22.48 -8.62
C GLU A 102 2.72 -21.58 -9.84
N ARG A 103 2.50 -20.27 -9.69
CA ARG A 103 2.66 -19.29 -10.76
C ARG A 103 4.10 -19.23 -11.28
N LEU A 104 5.08 -19.27 -10.37
CA LEU A 104 6.50 -19.30 -10.75
C LEU A 104 6.87 -20.61 -11.45
N ASN A 105 6.32 -21.74 -11.01
CA ASN A 105 6.52 -23.02 -11.70
C ASN A 105 5.98 -22.96 -13.14
N GLU A 106 4.78 -22.43 -13.36
CA GLU A 106 4.23 -22.23 -14.70
C GLU A 106 5.13 -21.35 -15.57
N ARG A 107 5.66 -20.26 -14.99
CA ARG A 107 6.51 -19.31 -15.73
C ARG A 107 7.87 -19.90 -16.08
N VAL A 108 8.53 -20.56 -15.15
CA VAL A 108 9.87 -21.13 -15.37
C VAL A 108 9.78 -22.36 -16.29
N THR A 109 8.73 -23.18 -16.17
CA THR A 109 8.52 -24.32 -17.08
C THR A 109 8.05 -23.90 -18.48
N GLY A 110 7.35 -22.77 -18.62
CA GLY A 110 6.92 -22.22 -19.90
C GLY A 110 8.02 -21.54 -20.75
N VAL A 111 9.22 -21.36 -20.21
CA VAL A 111 10.38 -20.74 -20.89
C VAL A 111 11.34 -21.80 -21.49
N GLY A 112 11.11 -23.10 -21.21
CA GLY A 112 11.92 -24.21 -21.71
C GLY A 112 11.66 -24.56 -23.18
N THR A 113 12.37 -23.91 -24.11
CA THR A 113 12.51 -24.35 -25.51
C THR A 113 13.98 -24.46 -25.89
N SER A 114 14.74 -25.32 -25.20
CA SER A 114 15.93 -26.04 -25.72
C SER A 114 16.62 -26.80 -24.61
N VAL A 115 17.22 -27.92 -25.00
CA VAL A 115 17.53 -29.11 -24.19
C VAL A 115 18.82 -28.97 -23.36
N ASP A 116 19.38 -27.76 -23.22
CA ASP A 116 20.59 -27.50 -22.41
C ASP A 116 20.41 -26.28 -21.45
N ALA A 117 19.18 -25.77 -21.28
CA ALA A 117 18.80 -24.62 -20.43
C ALA A 117 17.79 -25.02 -19.33
N ASP A 118 17.96 -26.22 -18.76
CA ASP A 118 16.92 -26.95 -18.03
C ASP A 118 16.57 -26.43 -16.62
N VAL A 119 17.25 -25.39 -16.14
CA VAL A 119 16.83 -24.65 -14.95
C VAL A 119 16.87 -23.18 -15.35
N GLY A 120 15.70 -22.52 -15.42
CA GLY A 120 15.63 -21.08 -15.65
C GLY A 120 16.44 -20.29 -14.62
N PRO A 121 16.58 -18.96 -14.77
CA PRO A 121 17.38 -18.14 -13.84
C PRO A 121 16.95 -18.38 -12.38
N PRO A 122 17.91 -18.39 -11.43
CA PRO A 122 17.59 -18.58 -10.03
C PRO A 122 16.63 -17.48 -9.55
N VAL A 123 15.80 -17.82 -8.56
CA VAL A 123 14.76 -16.93 -8.05
C VAL A 123 15.09 -16.49 -6.64
N SER A 124 15.03 -15.18 -6.38
CA SER A 124 15.13 -14.59 -5.06
C SER A 124 13.79 -13.99 -4.64
N ILE A 125 13.27 -14.40 -3.49
CA ILE A 125 11.90 -14.06 -3.07
C ILE A 125 11.92 -13.37 -1.71
N CYS A 126 11.22 -12.24 -1.58
CA CYS A 126 10.94 -11.61 -0.29
C CYS A 126 9.43 -11.53 -0.04
N PHE A 127 8.99 -12.23 1.01
CA PHE A 127 7.65 -12.12 1.57
C PHE A 127 7.63 -11.05 2.67
N SER A 128 6.98 -9.93 2.41
CA SER A 128 6.76 -8.83 3.35
C SER A 128 5.32 -8.85 3.82
N LEU A 129 5.07 -9.28 5.05
CA LEU A 129 3.75 -9.77 5.47
C LEU A 129 3.22 -9.05 6.71
N SER A 130 2.00 -8.51 6.60
CA SER A 130 1.26 -7.93 7.72
C SER A 130 0.87 -9.00 8.73
N GLY A 131 0.83 -8.63 10.01
CA GLY A 131 0.49 -9.54 11.11
C GLY A 131 1.63 -10.49 11.48
N TYR A 132 2.80 -10.35 10.86
CA TYR A 132 4.03 -11.03 11.27
C TYR A 132 5.03 -10.02 11.80
N HIS A 133 5.58 -10.24 13.00
CA HIS A 133 6.54 -9.33 13.64
C HIS A 133 7.95 -9.90 13.77
N GLY A 134 8.26 -11.01 13.10
CA GLY A 134 9.56 -11.69 13.21
C GLY A 134 9.60 -12.79 14.28
N ASP A 135 8.62 -12.84 15.18
CA ASP A 135 8.57 -13.65 16.40
C ASP A 135 7.78 -14.96 16.28
N VAL A 136 6.98 -15.12 15.22
CA VAL A 136 6.18 -16.33 14.97
C VAL A 136 6.89 -17.28 14.01
N ALA A 137 7.69 -18.22 14.53
CA ALA A 137 8.46 -19.18 13.72
C ALA A 137 7.59 -20.06 12.80
N ALA A 138 6.32 -20.26 13.15
CA ALA A 138 5.37 -21.03 12.35
C ALA A 138 5.13 -20.41 10.95
N ILE A 139 5.17 -19.08 10.82
CA ILE A 139 4.89 -18.39 9.54
C ILE A 139 6.00 -18.67 8.51
N PRO A 140 7.29 -18.40 8.78
CA PRO A 140 8.37 -18.75 7.85
C PRO A 140 8.44 -20.26 7.55
N LYS A 141 8.16 -21.12 8.55
CA LYS A 141 8.13 -22.58 8.34
C LYS A 141 7.01 -22.98 7.37
N ALA A 142 5.83 -22.39 7.51
CA ALA A 142 4.69 -22.66 6.65
C ALA A 142 4.93 -22.20 5.20
N ILE A 143 5.55 -21.02 5.02
CA ILE A 143 5.95 -20.50 3.70
C ILE A 143 7.00 -21.42 3.06
N ARG A 144 8.07 -21.78 3.77
CA ARG A 144 9.09 -22.70 3.23
C ARG A 144 8.50 -24.06 2.83
N LYS A 145 7.56 -24.58 3.63
CA LYS A 145 6.85 -25.82 3.30
C LYS A 145 6.00 -25.66 2.03
N ALA A 146 5.29 -24.55 1.86
CA ALA A 146 4.50 -24.29 0.66
C ALA A 146 5.38 -24.15 -0.60
N MET A 147 6.61 -23.66 -0.45
CA MET A 147 7.60 -23.54 -1.54
C MET A 147 8.39 -24.84 -1.83
N SER A 148 8.08 -25.96 -1.16
CA SER A 148 8.83 -27.21 -1.37
C SER A 148 8.57 -27.85 -2.74
N GLY A 149 7.42 -27.55 -3.36
CA GLY A 149 7.05 -28.03 -4.70
C GLY A 149 7.60 -27.19 -5.86
N ARG A 150 8.54 -26.28 -5.59
CA ARG A 150 9.17 -25.44 -6.63
C ARG A 150 9.94 -26.27 -7.65
N ARG A 151 9.92 -25.82 -8.90
CA ARG A 151 10.62 -26.41 -10.07
C ARG A 151 11.69 -25.45 -10.61
N PHE A 152 12.19 -24.58 -9.76
CA PHE A 152 13.19 -23.56 -10.07
C PHE A 152 14.22 -23.49 -8.94
N GLU A 153 15.43 -23.05 -9.27
CA GLU A 153 16.47 -22.79 -8.28
C GLU A 153 16.09 -21.58 -7.42
N LEU A 154 16.28 -21.70 -6.11
CA LEU A 154 15.93 -20.64 -5.16
C LEU A 154 17.22 -20.04 -4.59
N ALA A 155 17.63 -18.88 -5.13
CA ALA A 155 18.78 -18.12 -4.62
C ALA A 155 18.50 -17.51 -3.25
N SER A 156 17.27 -17.09 -2.96
CA SER A 156 16.96 -16.67 -1.59
C SER A 156 15.46 -16.71 -1.30
N LEU A 157 15.12 -16.94 -0.03
CA LEU A 157 13.76 -16.80 0.47
C LEU A 157 13.80 -16.09 1.82
N LYS A 158 13.28 -14.87 1.81
CA LYS A 158 13.14 -14.04 3.00
C LYS A 158 11.67 -13.91 3.37
N VAL A 159 11.40 -13.94 4.67
CA VAL A 159 10.09 -13.62 5.23
C VAL A 159 10.32 -12.53 6.26
N VAL A 160 9.71 -11.38 6.07
CA VAL A 160 9.86 -10.18 6.89
C VAL A 160 8.50 -9.61 7.24
N PRO A 161 8.41 -8.84 8.33
CA PRO A 161 7.27 -7.98 8.59
C PRO A 161 7.03 -6.97 7.45
N ASP A 162 5.77 -6.60 7.21
CA ASP A 162 5.37 -5.60 6.21
C ASP A 162 6.09 -4.24 6.34
N TYR A 163 6.33 -3.80 7.58
CA TYR A 163 7.03 -2.54 7.84
C TYR A 163 8.50 -2.55 7.38
N TRP A 164 9.12 -3.71 7.14
CA TRP A 164 10.47 -3.78 6.58
C TRP A 164 10.51 -3.28 5.13
N GLY A 165 9.50 -3.59 4.31
CA GLY A 165 9.42 -3.09 2.94
C GLY A 165 9.39 -1.56 2.90
N ASN A 166 8.55 -0.96 3.74
CA ASN A 166 8.46 0.51 3.89
C ASN A 166 9.77 1.12 4.38
N TRP A 167 10.39 0.51 5.40
CA TRP A 167 11.64 1.00 5.97
C TRP A 167 12.79 0.91 4.96
N TYR A 168 12.90 -0.20 4.25
CA TYR A 168 13.97 -0.39 3.27
C TYR A 168 13.79 0.50 2.04
N ALA A 169 12.54 0.75 1.63
CA ALA A 169 12.23 1.70 0.56
C ALA A 169 12.71 3.11 0.91
N ALA A 170 12.48 3.54 2.16
CA ALA A 170 12.85 4.88 2.64
C ALA A 170 14.35 5.03 2.93
N THR A 171 14.98 4.01 3.53
CA THR A 171 16.35 4.12 4.09
C THR A 171 17.43 3.41 3.27
N ARG A 172 17.04 2.59 2.28
CA ARG A 172 17.92 1.67 1.55
C ARG A 172 18.71 0.73 2.50
N GLY A 173 18.20 0.49 3.70
CA GLY A 173 18.82 -0.34 4.72
C GLY A 173 19.81 0.40 5.64
N GLY A 174 19.95 1.72 5.51
CA GLY A 174 20.72 2.58 6.41
C GLY A 174 19.95 2.99 7.68
N PRO A 175 20.59 3.76 8.57
CA PRO A 175 19.91 4.30 9.76
C PRO A 175 18.74 5.20 9.37
N GLY A 176 17.61 5.04 10.07
CA GLY A 176 16.39 5.79 9.80
C GLY A 176 15.18 5.19 10.49
N LEU A 177 14.19 6.04 10.72
CA LEU A 177 12.87 5.70 11.21
C LEU A 177 11.87 5.86 10.05
N VAL A 178 10.98 4.90 9.86
CA VAL A 178 9.78 5.08 9.06
C VAL A 178 8.55 5.07 9.97
N ILE A 179 7.67 6.05 9.82
CA ILE A 179 6.33 6.08 10.40
C ILE A 179 5.37 5.76 9.27
N ILE A 180 4.67 4.64 9.41
CA ILE A 180 3.71 4.16 8.43
C ILE A 180 2.32 4.53 8.94
N SER A 181 1.54 5.27 8.15
CA SER A 181 0.13 5.54 8.41
C SER A 181 -0.71 5.25 7.17
N GLY A 182 -1.44 4.14 7.23
CA GLY A 182 -2.29 3.60 6.18
C GLY A 182 -3.62 3.12 6.78
N GLY A 183 -3.99 1.86 6.55
CA GLY A 183 -5.10 1.25 7.27
C GLY A 183 -4.85 1.20 8.79
N GLY A 184 -3.62 0.86 9.19
CA GLY A 184 -3.12 0.94 10.57
C GLY A 184 -1.91 1.87 10.68
N THR A 185 -1.29 1.90 11.87
CA THR A 185 -0.09 2.73 12.14
C THR A 185 1.01 1.92 12.80
N VAL A 186 2.24 2.08 12.32
CA VAL A 186 3.44 1.53 12.97
C VAL A 186 4.63 2.43 12.70
N ALA A 187 5.49 2.61 13.70
CA ALA A 187 6.79 3.21 13.52
C ALA A 187 7.88 2.14 13.68
N TYR A 188 8.82 2.10 12.74
CA TYR A 188 9.91 1.14 12.73
C TYR A 188 11.21 1.81 12.30
N GLY A 189 12.30 1.53 13.00
CA GLY A 189 13.58 2.10 12.63
C GLY A 189 14.79 1.38 13.19
N LYS A 190 15.95 1.75 12.64
CA LYS A 190 17.26 1.34 13.12
C LYS A 190 18.20 2.52 13.20
N ASN A 191 19.14 2.50 14.13
CA ASN A 191 20.23 3.47 14.18
C ASN A 191 21.55 2.89 13.65
N ALA A 192 22.60 3.72 13.57
CA ALA A 192 23.91 3.32 13.08
C ALA A 192 24.61 2.23 13.92
N ALA A 193 24.24 2.11 15.21
CA ALA A 193 24.72 1.05 16.09
C ALA A 193 23.96 -0.27 15.91
N GLY A 194 23.00 -0.34 14.97
CA GLY A 194 22.19 -1.53 14.73
C GLY A 194 21.06 -1.74 15.73
N ARG A 195 20.82 -0.80 16.66
CA ARG A 195 19.66 -0.86 17.56
C ARG A 195 18.40 -0.71 16.72
N GLU A 196 17.49 -1.66 16.85
CA GLU A 196 16.20 -1.71 16.18
C GLU A 196 15.07 -1.36 17.14
N LEU A 197 14.02 -0.72 16.62
CA LEU A 197 12.85 -0.36 17.39
C LEU A 197 11.59 -0.50 16.54
N ARG A 198 10.52 -1.00 17.16
CA ARG A 198 9.15 -0.95 16.66
C ARG A 198 8.25 -0.34 17.72
N LEU A 199 7.42 0.63 17.33
CA LEU A 199 6.39 1.26 18.17
C LEU A 199 5.04 1.17 17.46
N GLY A 200 3.98 0.86 18.20
CA GLY A 200 2.66 0.60 17.61
C GLY A 200 2.63 -0.68 16.77
N GLY A 201 1.76 -0.72 15.75
CA GLY A 201 1.50 -1.93 14.97
C GLY A 201 0.85 -3.04 15.81
N TRP A 202 0.01 -2.65 16.77
CA TRP A 202 -0.75 -3.58 17.63
C TRP A 202 -2.13 -3.93 17.05
N GLY A 203 -2.49 -3.29 15.94
CA GLY A 203 -3.77 -3.46 15.27
C GLY A 203 -4.87 -2.58 15.87
N HIS A 204 -5.94 -2.41 15.10
CA HIS A 204 -7.02 -1.46 15.35
C HIS A 204 -7.73 -1.61 16.70
N GLN A 205 -7.65 -2.79 17.33
CA GLN A 205 -8.27 -3.06 18.63
C GLN A 205 -7.46 -2.49 19.80
N LEU A 206 -6.14 -2.39 19.63
CA LEU A 206 -5.19 -2.10 20.71
C LEU A 206 -4.36 -0.83 20.45
N GLY A 207 -4.48 -0.23 19.26
CA GLY A 207 -3.78 0.98 18.89
C GLY A 207 -4.18 1.45 17.49
N ASP A 208 -3.19 1.64 16.61
CA ASP A 208 -3.34 2.27 15.29
C ASP A 208 -3.82 3.72 15.36
N GLU A 209 -3.53 4.43 16.44
CA GLU A 209 -3.77 5.87 16.51
C GLU A 209 -3.05 6.60 15.37
N GLY A 210 -3.73 7.62 14.81
CA GLY A 210 -3.24 8.34 13.64
C GLY A 210 -3.33 7.58 12.31
N SER A 211 -3.88 6.37 12.29
CA SER A 211 -4.16 5.61 11.07
C SER A 211 -5.43 6.10 10.37
N GLY A 212 -5.62 5.67 9.13
CA GLY A 212 -6.85 5.90 8.40
C GLY A 212 -8.06 5.26 9.08
N TYR A 213 -7.92 4.02 9.60
CA TYR A 213 -8.97 3.38 10.37
C TYR A 213 -9.39 4.25 11.56
N TRP A 214 -8.40 4.71 12.33
CA TRP A 214 -8.64 5.51 13.53
C TRP A 214 -9.33 6.84 13.19
N ILE A 215 -8.86 7.54 12.15
CA ILE A 215 -9.47 8.78 11.65
C ILE A 215 -10.93 8.54 11.23
N GLY A 216 -11.18 7.48 10.46
CA GLY A 216 -12.51 7.13 9.99
C GLY A 216 -13.47 6.75 11.11
N LEU A 217 -13.00 5.96 12.09
CA LEU A 217 -13.78 5.60 13.26
C LEU A 217 -14.09 6.82 14.14
N ALA A 218 -13.13 7.73 14.32
CA ALA A 218 -13.34 8.97 15.04
C ALA A 218 -14.38 9.87 14.35
N ALA A 219 -14.34 9.94 13.02
CA ALA A 219 -15.32 10.66 12.22
C ALA A 219 -16.73 10.05 12.35
N LEU A 220 -16.85 8.72 12.28
CA LEU A 220 -18.12 8.02 12.49
C LEU A 220 -18.69 8.27 13.89
N LYS A 221 -17.85 8.20 14.92
CA LYS A 221 -18.26 8.51 16.30
C LYS A 221 -18.75 9.95 16.43
N SER A 222 -18.03 10.93 15.86
CA SER A 222 -18.46 12.34 15.93
C SER A 222 -19.75 12.59 15.14
N ALA A 223 -19.92 11.95 13.98
CA ALA A 223 -21.15 12.00 13.20
C ALA A 223 -22.38 11.53 14.01
N LEU A 224 -22.28 10.36 14.66
CA LEU A 224 -23.34 9.82 15.51
C LEU A 224 -23.63 10.72 16.72
N ARG A 225 -22.58 11.21 17.39
CA ARG A 225 -22.72 12.09 18.56
C ARG A 225 -23.40 13.40 18.19
N ALA A 226 -23.08 13.98 17.04
CA ALA A 226 -23.74 15.20 16.56
C ALA A 226 -25.21 14.95 16.19
N GLN A 227 -25.53 13.82 15.54
CA GLN A 227 -26.92 13.45 15.23
C GLN A 227 -27.76 13.24 16.49
N ALA A 228 -27.16 12.70 17.56
CA ALA A 228 -27.78 12.53 18.87
C ALA A 228 -27.82 13.81 19.73
N GLY A 229 -27.24 14.93 19.26
CA GLY A 229 -27.15 16.17 20.05
C GLY A 229 -26.15 16.14 21.21
N LEU A 230 -25.26 15.13 21.26
CA LEU A 230 -24.20 14.97 22.27
C LEU A 230 -22.94 15.80 21.93
N GLU A 231 -22.83 16.24 20.68
CA GLU A 231 -21.81 17.17 20.19
C GLU A 231 -22.50 18.27 19.35
N PRO A 232 -21.86 19.45 19.18
CA PRO A 232 -22.35 20.45 18.23
C PRO A 232 -22.51 19.87 16.82
N PRO A 233 -23.44 20.41 16.00
CA PRO A 233 -23.56 20.01 14.61
C PRO A 233 -22.23 20.11 13.85
N THR A 234 -21.93 19.10 13.04
CA THR A 234 -20.72 19.02 12.22
C THR A 234 -21.08 18.66 10.78
N GLY A 235 -20.29 19.16 9.83
CA GLY A 235 -20.33 18.74 8.43
C GLY A 235 -20.01 17.27 8.21
N LEU A 236 -19.44 16.55 9.19
CA LEU A 236 -19.18 15.11 9.11
C LEU A 236 -20.45 14.26 9.09
N ALA A 237 -21.53 14.70 9.76
CA ALA A 237 -22.66 13.83 10.08
C ALA A 237 -23.27 13.16 8.84
N ARG A 238 -23.81 13.94 7.90
CA ARG A 238 -24.45 13.37 6.69
C ARG A 238 -23.46 12.67 5.75
N PRO A 239 -22.30 13.26 5.39
CA PRO A 239 -21.37 12.64 4.44
C PRO A 239 -20.80 11.30 4.93
N VAL A 240 -20.44 11.19 6.22
CA VAL A 240 -19.89 9.94 6.77
C VAL A 240 -20.94 8.83 6.76
N LEU A 241 -22.15 9.10 7.25
CA LEU A 241 -23.24 8.12 7.27
C LEU A 241 -23.61 7.66 5.86
N ARG A 242 -23.64 8.58 4.89
CA ARG A 242 -23.88 8.26 3.48
C ARG A 242 -22.74 7.43 2.88
N ALA A 243 -21.48 7.79 3.12
CA ALA A 243 -20.33 7.05 2.62
C ALA A 243 -20.35 5.60 3.10
N LEU A 244 -20.78 5.39 4.35
CA LEU A 244 -20.96 4.08 4.94
C LEU A 244 -22.31 3.42 4.63
N LYS A 245 -23.17 4.04 3.79
CA LYS A 245 -24.56 3.62 3.48
C LYS A 245 -25.36 3.22 4.72
N GLY A 246 -25.27 4.03 5.78
CA GLY A 246 -25.94 3.86 7.06
C GLY A 246 -26.59 5.16 7.50
N GLU A 247 -27.43 5.77 6.65
CA GLU A 247 -28.14 7.03 6.95
C GLU A 247 -29.20 6.85 8.06
N GLU A 248 -29.63 5.62 8.33
CA GLU A 248 -30.46 5.25 9.47
C GLU A 248 -29.60 4.51 10.51
N GLU A 249 -29.78 4.86 11.79
CA GLU A 249 -28.91 4.40 12.88
C GLU A 249 -28.94 2.88 13.05
N SER A 250 -30.12 2.25 13.01
CA SER A 250 -30.23 0.80 13.16
C SER A 250 -29.55 0.04 12.02
N VAL A 251 -29.63 0.56 10.78
CA VAL A 251 -28.90 0.02 9.61
C VAL A 251 -27.39 0.16 9.80
N LEU A 252 -26.91 1.33 10.24
CA LEU A 252 -25.48 1.53 10.48
C LEU A 252 -24.95 0.55 11.55
N LEU A 253 -25.64 0.45 12.68
CA LEU A 253 -25.25 -0.45 13.77
C LEU A 253 -25.23 -1.90 13.30
N ALA A 254 -26.28 -2.36 12.61
CA ALA A 254 -26.33 -3.71 12.06
C ALA A 254 -25.12 -4.01 11.16
N ARG A 255 -24.74 -3.06 10.29
CA ARG A 255 -23.62 -3.23 9.35
C ARG A 255 -22.25 -3.17 10.02
N CYS A 256 -22.10 -2.36 11.06
CA CYS A 256 -20.89 -2.36 11.89
C CYS A 256 -20.71 -3.71 12.61
N TYR A 257 -21.75 -4.20 13.29
CA TYR A 257 -21.66 -5.42 14.09
C TYR A 257 -21.71 -6.71 13.26
N SER A 258 -22.26 -6.69 12.04
CA SER A 258 -22.19 -7.81 11.10
C SER A 258 -20.82 -7.94 10.41
N GLY A 259 -19.99 -6.88 10.48
CA GLY A 259 -18.71 -6.80 9.79
C GLY A 259 -18.82 -6.39 8.31
N GLU A 260 -19.99 -5.91 7.87
CA GLU A 260 -20.18 -5.35 6.52
C GLU A 260 -19.45 -4.02 6.32
N ILE A 261 -19.29 -3.23 7.38
CA ILE A 261 -18.38 -2.07 7.39
C ILE A 261 -17.03 -2.57 7.89
N THR A 262 -16.07 -2.62 6.98
CA THR A 262 -14.72 -3.11 7.25
C THR A 262 -13.82 -1.99 7.77
N ASP A 263 -12.67 -2.36 8.34
CA ASP A 263 -11.63 -1.41 8.73
C ASP A 263 -11.18 -0.54 7.54
N GLN A 264 -11.19 -1.11 6.33
CA GLN A 264 -10.86 -0.42 5.10
C GLN A 264 -11.92 0.61 4.71
N ASP A 265 -13.20 0.31 4.88
CA ASP A 265 -14.28 1.26 4.60
C ASP A 265 -14.15 2.51 5.49
N LEU A 266 -13.77 2.32 6.76
CA LEU A 266 -13.47 3.42 7.66
C LEU A 266 -12.21 4.18 7.22
N ALA A 267 -11.12 3.49 6.86
CA ALA A 267 -9.91 4.13 6.37
C ALA A 267 -10.13 4.96 5.09
N LEU A 268 -11.09 4.59 4.26
CA LEU A 268 -11.48 5.35 3.06
C LEU A 268 -12.22 6.67 3.37
N LEU A 269 -12.56 6.95 4.63
CA LEU A 269 -13.13 8.24 5.04
C LEU A 269 -12.09 9.35 5.17
N VAL A 270 -10.79 9.05 5.21
CA VAL A 270 -9.72 10.05 5.40
C VAL A 270 -9.82 11.25 4.44
N PRO A 271 -10.02 11.08 3.12
CA PRO A 271 -10.15 12.22 2.19
C PRO A 271 -11.32 13.14 2.54
N LEU A 272 -12.47 12.56 2.94
CA LEU A 272 -13.66 13.31 3.36
C LEU A 272 -13.40 14.11 4.65
N VAL A 273 -12.75 13.49 5.65
CA VAL A 273 -12.39 14.18 6.89
C VAL A 273 -11.39 15.29 6.60
N ASN A 274 -10.43 15.07 5.69
CA ASN A 274 -9.46 16.08 5.27
C ASN A 274 -10.15 17.29 4.64
N GLU A 275 -11.02 17.06 3.65
CA GLU A 275 -11.76 18.12 2.95
C GLU A 275 -12.57 18.99 3.93
N LEU A 276 -13.29 18.36 4.87
CA LEU A 276 -14.06 19.09 5.89
C LEU A 276 -13.17 19.87 6.85
N ALA A 277 -12.01 19.32 7.22
CA ALA A 277 -11.05 20.00 8.08
C ALA A 277 -10.39 21.19 7.36
N GLU A 278 -10.11 21.10 6.06
CA GLU A 278 -9.70 22.25 5.24
C GLU A 278 -10.78 23.34 5.22
N GLY A 279 -12.05 22.92 5.12
CA GLY A 279 -13.23 23.78 5.25
C GLY A 279 -13.51 24.32 6.67
N GLN A 280 -12.58 24.12 7.61
CA GLN A 280 -12.66 24.59 9.00
C GLN A 280 -13.81 23.96 9.82
N ASP A 281 -14.27 22.76 9.44
CA ASP A 281 -15.16 21.99 10.31
C ASP A 281 -14.42 21.63 11.61
N ARG A 282 -14.98 22.07 12.74
CA ARG A 282 -14.32 21.94 14.05
C ARG A 282 -14.11 20.49 14.48
N ALA A 283 -15.04 19.59 14.16
CA ALA A 283 -14.90 18.20 14.55
C ALA A 283 -13.84 17.51 13.69
N ALA A 284 -13.84 17.76 12.37
CA ALA A 284 -12.84 17.23 11.45
C ALA A 284 -11.42 17.75 11.80
N LEU A 285 -11.28 19.04 12.11
CA LEU A 285 -10.01 19.62 12.57
C LEU A 285 -9.49 18.94 13.84
N ARG A 286 -10.34 18.77 14.87
CA ARG A 286 -9.93 18.06 16.10
C ARG A 286 -9.44 16.64 15.83
N ILE A 287 -10.11 15.93 14.92
CA ILE A 287 -9.72 14.56 14.54
C ILE A 287 -8.33 14.57 13.88
N MET A 288 -8.09 15.48 12.93
CA MET A 288 -6.78 15.60 12.27
C MET A 288 -5.67 16.02 13.24
N GLN A 289 -5.95 16.93 14.17
CA GLN A 289 -5.02 17.34 15.22
C GLN A 289 -4.64 16.19 16.14
N ALA A 290 -5.63 15.41 16.60
CA ALA A 290 -5.37 14.24 17.43
C ALA A 290 -4.58 13.17 16.68
N ALA A 291 -4.93 12.89 15.41
CA ALA A 291 -4.17 11.96 14.57
C ALA A 291 -2.70 12.40 14.41
N ALA A 292 -2.46 13.68 14.11
CA ALA A 292 -1.13 14.26 14.03
C ALA A 292 -0.35 14.17 15.35
N GLY A 293 -1.01 14.42 16.48
CA GLY A 293 -0.43 14.28 17.82
C GLY A 293 0.09 12.86 18.08
N HIS A 294 -0.72 11.84 17.77
CA HIS A 294 -0.32 10.44 17.92
C HIS A 294 0.86 10.06 17.01
N LEU A 295 0.90 10.55 15.77
CA LEU A 295 2.03 10.33 14.86
C LEU A 295 3.29 11.04 15.36
N CYS A 296 3.16 12.23 15.95
CA CYS A 296 4.26 12.96 16.59
C CYS A 296 4.80 12.20 17.82
N GLU A 297 3.92 11.63 18.65
CA GLU A 297 4.31 10.81 19.81
C GLU A 297 5.20 9.63 19.38
N LEU A 298 4.86 8.96 18.27
CA LEU A 298 5.70 7.89 17.71
C LEU A 298 7.08 8.40 17.27
N ALA A 299 7.13 9.56 16.60
CA ALA A 299 8.39 10.18 16.18
C ALA A 299 9.28 10.51 17.39
N VAL A 300 8.72 11.18 18.40
CA VAL A 300 9.43 11.58 19.62
C VAL A 300 9.91 10.36 20.39
N ALA A 301 9.05 9.36 20.60
CA ALA A 301 9.40 8.15 21.33
C ALA A 301 10.50 7.34 20.62
N ALA A 302 10.49 7.32 19.28
CA ALA A 302 11.53 6.66 18.50
C ALA A 302 12.86 7.42 18.53
N ARG A 303 12.85 8.75 18.35
CA ARG A 303 14.06 9.60 18.40
C ARG A 303 14.75 9.52 19.78
N ARG A 304 13.99 9.43 20.87
CA ARG A 304 14.54 9.21 22.23
C ARG A 304 15.34 7.91 22.36
N GLN A 305 15.00 6.88 21.60
CA GLN A 305 15.60 5.54 21.72
C GLN A 305 16.66 5.26 20.64
N LEU A 306 16.45 5.75 19.43
CA LEU A 306 17.34 5.54 18.29
C LEU A 306 18.40 6.65 18.16
N GLY A 307 18.17 7.82 18.74
CA GLY A 307 18.99 9.01 18.57
C GLY A 307 18.57 9.83 17.35
N ASP A 308 19.48 10.67 16.88
CA ASP A 308 19.27 11.55 15.73
C ASP A 308 19.31 10.75 14.41
N VAL A 309 18.20 10.07 14.09
CA VAL A 309 17.99 9.36 12.81
C VAL A 309 16.97 10.08 11.92
N PRO A 310 17.13 10.11 10.58
CA PRO A 310 16.12 10.66 9.68
C PRO A 310 14.75 10.01 9.90
N VAL A 311 13.68 10.79 9.81
CA VAL A 311 12.31 10.29 9.94
C VAL A 311 11.61 10.33 8.59
N TYR A 312 11.11 9.19 8.14
CA TYR A 312 10.38 9.05 6.90
C TYR A 312 8.90 8.78 7.17
N LEU A 313 8.02 9.38 6.39
CA LEU A 313 6.58 9.18 6.46
C LEU A 313 6.14 8.31 5.27
N SER A 314 5.43 7.22 5.51
CA SER A 314 4.93 6.32 4.46
C SER A 314 3.45 5.98 4.66
N GLY A 315 2.70 5.87 3.57
CA GLY A 315 1.30 5.46 3.60
C GLY A 315 0.32 6.55 3.17
N GLY A 316 -0.90 6.11 2.82
CA GLY A 316 -1.88 6.94 2.13
C GLY A 316 -2.43 8.09 2.96
N VAL A 317 -2.35 8.00 4.29
CA VAL A 317 -2.87 9.02 5.21
C VAL A 317 -2.08 10.33 5.10
N PHE A 318 -0.78 10.26 4.82
CA PHE A 318 0.07 11.44 4.61
C PHE A 318 -0.23 12.21 3.31
N LYS A 319 -1.17 11.75 2.47
CA LYS A 319 -1.71 12.54 1.34
C LYS A 319 -2.73 13.59 1.79
N ALA A 320 -3.23 13.50 3.02
CA ALA A 320 -4.14 14.47 3.61
C ALA A 320 -3.34 15.74 3.99
N SER A 321 -3.49 16.78 3.19
CA SER A 321 -2.85 18.10 3.37
C SER A 321 -3.06 18.68 4.76
N ARG A 322 -4.28 18.59 5.29
CA ARG A 322 -4.60 19.12 6.62
C ARG A 322 -3.91 18.32 7.72
N LEU A 323 -3.85 16.99 7.59
CA LEU A 323 -3.09 16.17 8.52
C LEU A 323 -1.60 16.52 8.49
N MET A 324 -1.01 16.67 7.29
CA MET A 324 0.40 17.04 7.15
C MET A 324 0.72 18.36 7.84
N HIS A 325 -0.13 19.38 7.65
CA HIS A 325 0.06 20.66 8.35
C HIS A 325 -0.05 20.51 9.87
N GLU A 326 -1.00 19.72 10.41
CA GLU A 326 -1.09 19.50 11.86
C GLU A 326 0.13 18.72 12.38
N LEU A 327 0.63 17.76 11.61
CA LEU A 327 1.80 16.96 11.97
C LEU A 327 3.08 17.81 11.98
N GLU A 328 3.28 18.65 10.97
CA GLU A 328 4.41 19.58 10.92
C GLU A 328 4.41 20.55 12.11
N ALA A 329 3.23 21.06 12.49
CA ALA A 329 3.07 21.90 13.67
C ALA A 329 3.43 21.13 14.96
N ALA A 330 2.85 19.95 15.15
CA ALA A 330 3.10 19.11 16.33
C ALA A 330 4.57 18.69 16.45
N LEU A 331 5.22 18.37 15.33
CA LEU A 331 6.66 18.07 15.29
C LEU A 331 7.50 19.30 15.60
N GLY A 332 7.10 20.48 15.11
CA GLY A 332 7.76 21.74 15.42
C GLY A 332 7.76 22.06 16.91
N GLU A 333 6.60 21.93 17.55
CA GLU A 333 6.46 22.09 19.02
C GLU A 333 7.29 21.08 19.81
N ALA A 334 7.46 19.86 19.28
CA ALA A 334 8.29 18.82 19.89
C ALA A 334 9.80 18.97 19.61
N GLY A 335 10.24 20.02 18.91
CA GLY A 335 11.65 20.24 18.56
C GLY A 335 12.15 19.33 17.43
N LEU A 336 11.24 18.79 16.61
CA LEU A 336 11.51 17.94 15.44
C LEU A 336 11.14 18.63 14.12
N ALA A 337 11.10 19.97 14.10
CA ALA A 337 10.85 20.74 12.89
C ALA A 337 11.80 20.34 11.75
N GLY A 338 11.26 20.13 10.55
CA GLY A 338 12.05 19.77 9.36
C GLY A 338 12.74 18.41 9.42
N CYS A 339 12.44 17.57 10.42
CA CYS A 339 13.10 16.27 10.59
C CYS A 339 12.42 15.12 9.83
N THR A 340 11.33 15.41 9.12
CA THR A 340 10.51 14.42 8.41
C THR A 340 10.55 14.61 6.90
N GLU A 341 10.64 13.50 6.18
CA GLU A 341 10.51 13.44 4.73
C GLU A 341 9.41 12.44 4.35
N VAL A 342 8.52 12.80 3.42
CA VAL A 342 7.56 11.83 2.87
C VAL A 342 8.30 10.90 1.91
N SER A 343 8.27 9.60 2.18
CA SER A 343 8.87 8.60 1.30
C SER A 343 8.19 8.64 -0.07
N SER A 344 8.96 9.00 -1.09
CA SER A 344 8.52 8.95 -2.50
C SER A 344 8.60 7.54 -3.09
N VAL A 345 9.23 6.61 -2.37
CA VAL A 345 9.51 5.24 -2.84
C VAL A 345 8.38 4.30 -2.40
N ARG A 346 7.90 3.47 -3.34
CA ARG A 346 6.86 2.46 -3.07
C ARG A 346 7.40 1.38 -2.13
N PRO A 347 6.60 0.83 -1.20
CA PRO A 347 7.01 -0.30 -0.36
C PRO A 347 7.52 -1.51 -1.17
N ALA A 348 6.90 -1.77 -2.32
CA ALA A 348 7.30 -2.83 -3.25
C ALA A 348 8.77 -2.73 -3.70
N GLU A 349 9.28 -1.51 -3.88
CA GLU A 349 10.70 -1.28 -4.20
C GLU A 349 11.61 -1.70 -3.04
N GLY A 350 11.21 -1.42 -1.79
CA GLY A 350 11.96 -1.86 -0.61
C GLY A 350 11.97 -3.39 -0.48
N ILE A 351 10.87 -4.05 -0.84
CA ILE A 351 10.77 -5.52 -0.88
C ILE A 351 11.67 -6.08 -1.99
N PHE A 352 11.69 -5.44 -3.16
CA PHE A 352 12.59 -5.78 -4.27
C PHE A 352 14.05 -5.71 -3.83
N LEU A 353 14.47 -4.60 -3.22
CA LEU A 353 15.84 -4.44 -2.73
C LEU A 353 16.22 -5.45 -1.63
N LEU A 354 15.27 -5.83 -0.78
CA LEU A 354 15.46 -6.88 0.23
C LEU A 354 15.67 -8.25 -0.41
N ALA A 355 14.95 -8.56 -1.49
CA ALA A 355 15.12 -9.79 -2.26
C ALA A 355 16.43 -9.77 -3.07
N LEU A 356 16.75 -8.65 -3.73
CA LEU A 356 17.99 -8.49 -4.50
C LEU A 356 19.24 -8.70 -3.62
N LYS A 357 19.29 -8.04 -2.46
CA LYS A 357 20.37 -8.26 -1.47
C LYS A 357 20.47 -9.70 -0.98
N GLY A 358 19.35 -10.43 -0.97
CA GLY A 358 19.32 -11.86 -0.67
C GLY A 358 20.04 -12.69 -1.72
N ALA A 359 19.91 -12.34 -3.00
CA ALA A 359 20.61 -12.99 -4.11
C ALA A 359 22.12 -12.73 -4.07
N GLU A 360 22.54 -11.47 -3.85
CA GLU A 360 23.95 -11.07 -3.82
C GLU A 360 24.76 -11.80 -2.73
N ARG A 361 24.15 -12.06 -1.57
CA ARG A 361 24.83 -12.75 -0.45
C ARG A 361 25.16 -14.22 -0.74
N GLN A 362 24.48 -14.87 -1.67
CA GLN A 362 24.81 -16.25 -2.06
C GLN A 362 25.86 -16.33 -3.17
N GLN A 363 26.18 -15.21 -3.83
CA GLN A 363 27.21 -15.13 -4.87
C GLN A 363 28.59 -14.73 -4.32
N GLY A 364 28.69 -14.35 -3.04
CA GLY A 364 29.97 -14.09 -2.38
C GLY A 364 30.67 -15.38 -1.92
N PRO A 365 32.02 -15.44 -1.86
CA PRO A 365 32.73 -16.61 -1.35
C PRO A 365 32.30 -16.88 0.10
N GLU A 366 32.06 -18.15 0.44
CA GLU A 366 31.84 -18.54 1.83
C GLU A 366 33.02 -18.02 2.69
N PRO A 367 32.77 -17.42 3.86
CA PRO A 367 33.84 -17.09 4.78
C PRO A 367 34.53 -18.38 5.20
N SER A 368 35.79 -18.51 4.78
CA SER A 368 36.73 -19.60 5.03
C SER A 368 36.99 -19.88 6.50
#